data_AF-A0A8T0DER4-F1
#
_entry.id   AF-A0A8T0DER4-F1
#
_cell.length_a   1.000
_cell.length_b   1.000
_cell.length_c   1.000
_cell.angle_alpha   90.00
_cell.angle_beta   90.00
_cell.angle_gamma   90.00
#
_symmetry.space_group_name_H-M   'P 1'
#
loop_
_entity.id
_entity.type
_entity.pdbx_description
1 polymer ?
#
loop_
_entity_poly.entity_id
_entity_poly.type
_entity_poly.pdbx_seq_one_letter_code
_entity_poly.pdbx_strand_id
1 'polypeptide(L)'
;QCAEEFLKPLNELAIQLVSEIKLSKAWELGGLPNGISDAWEASGSRPELSVTWDPVRNSNAGRFSKYVPRKSRSQGCRYDRMYWCGKRLRAVDFGLHGLERVPRCACFPSDHWGILSRFVAS
;
A
#
# COMPACT_ATOMS: atom_id res chain seq x y z
N GLN A 1 20.52 14.84 -1.50
CA GLN A 1 20.69 14.02 -2.72
C GLN A 1 19.80 12.78 -2.75
N CYS A 2 19.66 11.98 -1.68
CA CYS A 2 18.82 10.76 -1.73
C CYS A 2 17.30 10.99 -1.81
N ALA A 3 16.74 12.10 -1.33
CA ALA A 3 15.28 12.33 -1.33
C ALA A 3 14.70 12.59 -2.73
N GLU A 4 15.48 13.19 -3.63
CA GLU A 4 15.01 13.65 -4.94
C GLU A 4 14.82 12.51 -5.96
N GLU A 5 15.38 11.33 -5.71
CA GLU A 5 15.21 10.16 -6.59
C GLU A 5 13.99 9.30 -6.27
N PHE A 6 13.40 9.40 -5.08
CA PHE A 6 12.32 8.48 -4.68
C PHE A 6 11.01 8.75 -5.41
N LEU A 7 10.74 10.02 -5.70
CA LEU A 7 9.56 10.51 -6.41
C LEU A 7 10.02 11.77 -7.15
N LYS A 8 10.75 11.60 -8.26
CA LYS A 8 11.08 12.75 -9.13
C LYS A 8 9.77 13.49 -9.41
N PRO A 9 9.72 14.82 -9.27
CA PRO A 9 8.58 15.60 -9.72
C PRO A 9 8.49 15.42 -11.23
N LEU A 10 7.76 14.39 -11.65
CA LEU A 10 7.30 14.28 -13.01
C LEU A 10 6.32 15.44 -13.12
N ASN A 11 6.59 16.35 -14.04
CA ASN A 11 5.64 17.39 -14.46
C ASN A 11 4.42 16.78 -15.20
N GLU A 12 4.21 15.46 -15.01
CA GLU A 12 3.27 14.56 -15.64
C GLU A 12 2.60 13.73 -14.53
N LEU A 13 1.33 13.37 -14.74
CA LEU A 13 0.60 12.50 -13.83
C LEU A 13 1.34 11.18 -13.62
N ALA A 14 1.82 10.94 -12.40
CA ALA A 14 2.52 9.72 -12.03
C ALA A 14 1.77 9.01 -10.89
N ILE A 15 1.49 7.72 -11.09
CA ILE A 15 1.01 6.81 -10.05
C ILE A 15 2.15 5.83 -9.76
N GLN A 16 2.57 5.75 -8.50
CA GLN A 16 3.67 4.89 -8.07
C GLN A 16 3.18 3.94 -6.97
N LEU A 17 3.38 2.64 -7.21
CA LEU A 17 3.31 1.63 -6.16
C LEU A 17 4.63 1.63 -5.39
N VAL A 18 4.52 1.73 -4.06
CA VAL A 18 5.68 1.83 -3.17
C VAL A 18 5.54 0.77 -2.08
N SER A 19 6.57 -0.08 -1.97
CA SER A 19 6.74 -1.03 -0.88
C SER A 19 7.45 -0.38 0.32
N GLU A 20 7.22 -0.92 1.52
CA GLU A 20 7.73 -0.44 2.81
C GLU A 20 9.19 0.09 2.81
N ILE A 21 10.14 -0.65 2.21
CA ILE A 21 11.57 -0.29 2.18
C ILE A 21 11.82 1.13 1.66
N LYS A 22 10.97 1.61 0.74
CA LYS A 22 11.10 2.94 0.15
C LYS A 22 10.44 4.04 1.00
N LEU A 23 9.53 3.68 1.91
CA LEU A 23 8.74 4.63 2.71
C LEU A 23 9.38 5.00 4.03
N SER A 24 10.05 4.06 4.69
CA SER A 24 10.82 4.35 5.92
C SER A 24 11.81 5.49 5.68
N LYS A 25 12.51 5.44 4.54
CA LYS A 25 13.47 6.47 4.13
C LYS A 25 12.82 7.83 3.83
N ALA A 26 11.61 7.87 3.28
CA ALA A 26 10.89 9.13 3.06
C ALA A 26 10.48 9.78 4.41
N TRP A 27 10.04 8.96 5.37
CA TRP A 27 9.63 9.46 6.68
C TRP A 27 10.82 9.96 7.52
N GLU A 28 11.97 9.30 7.42
CA GLU A 28 13.24 9.76 8.00
C GLU A 28 13.68 11.13 7.47
N LEU A 29 13.26 11.49 6.25
CA LEU A 29 13.65 12.73 5.56
C LEU A 29 12.60 13.85 5.68
N GLY A 30 11.62 13.72 6.58
CA GLY A 30 10.60 14.76 6.82
C GLY A 30 9.24 14.50 6.18
N GLY A 31 9.00 13.28 5.69
CA GLY A 31 7.70 12.86 5.17
C GLY A 31 7.61 12.90 3.65
N LEU A 32 6.37 12.88 3.14
CA LEU A 32 6.13 12.90 1.70
C LEU A 32 6.34 14.32 1.13
N PRO A 33 6.98 14.45 -0.05
CA PRO A 33 7.06 15.73 -0.76
C PRO A 33 5.69 16.36 -1.01
N ASN A 34 5.66 17.69 -1.10
CA ASN A 34 4.44 18.44 -1.42
C ASN A 34 3.84 18.00 -2.76
N GLY A 35 2.51 17.86 -2.81
CA GLY A 35 1.77 17.47 -4.01
C GLY A 35 1.67 15.96 -4.23
N ILE A 36 2.24 15.15 -3.34
CA ILE A 36 2.10 13.69 -3.32
C ILE A 36 1.01 13.32 -2.33
N SER A 37 0.17 12.36 -2.69
CA SER A 37 -0.94 11.90 -1.86
C SER A 37 -1.01 10.37 -1.81
N ASP A 38 -1.41 9.82 -0.67
CA ASP A 38 -1.66 8.39 -0.47
C ASP A 38 -3.10 8.05 -0.88
N ALA A 39 -3.27 7.08 -1.79
CA ALA A 39 -4.57 6.72 -2.34
C ALA A 39 -5.56 6.18 -1.29
N TRP A 40 -5.08 5.45 -0.28
CA TRP A 40 -5.94 4.95 0.80
C TRP A 40 -6.38 6.10 1.71
N GLU A 41 -5.46 7.00 2.06
CA GLU A 41 -5.76 8.15 2.92
C GLU A 41 -6.75 9.10 2.25
N ALA A 42 -6.51 9.41 0.97
CA ALA A 42 -7.38 10.28 0.19
C ALA A 42 -8.75 9.69 -0.14
N SER A 43 -8.87 8.36 -0.13
CA SER A 43 -10.15 7.64 -0.32
C SER A 43 -10.90 7.41 1.01
N GLY A 44 -10.52 8.13 2.07
CA GLY A 44 -11.25 8.14 3.35
C GLY A 44 -10.69 7.21 4.43
N SER A 45 -9.50 6.64 4.24
CA SER A 45 -8.78 5.90 5.29
C SER A 45 -9.57 4.75 5.93
N ARG A 46 -10.36 4.02 5.15
CA ARG A 46 -11.21 2.92 5.63
C ARG A 46 -10.38 1.85 6.37
N PRO A 47 -10.60 1.61 7.68
CA PRO A 47 -9.78 0.69 8.48
C PRO A 47 -9.77 -0.74 7.94
N GLU A 48 -10.89 -1.21 7.40
CA GLU A 48 -11.04 -2.55 6.84
C GLU A 48 -10.15 -2.80 5.60
N LEU A 49 -9.64 -1.72 4.99
CA LEU A 49 -8.75 -1.76 3.82
C LEU A 49 -7.31 -1.33 4.13
N SER A 50 -7.00 -1.09 5.41
CA SER A 50 -5.71 -0.55 5.83
C SER A 50 -4.60 -1.60 5.87
N VAL A 51 -4.95 -2.89 6.00
CA VAL A 51 -3.97 -3.97 6.17
C VAL A 51 -3.80 -4.70 4.84
N THR A 52 -2.60 -4.64 4.27
CA THR A 52 -2.25 -5.28 3.00
C THR A 52 -1.44 -6.56 3.18
N TRP A 53 -0.83 -6.75 4.35
CA TRP A 53 -0.26 -8.02 4.78
C TRP A 53 -0.85 -8.42 6.13
N ASP A 54 -1.58 -9.54 6.15
CA ASP A 54 -2.34 -9.97 7.32
C ASP A 54 -2.10 -11.45 7.65
N PRO A 55 -1.25 -11.77 8.65
CA PRO A 55 -0.94 -13.16 8.98
C PRO A 55 -2.06 -13.86 9.78
N VAL A 56 -3.08 -13.12 10.23
CA VAL A 56 -4.26 -13.68 10.93
C VAL A 56 -5.28 -14.16 9.91
N ARG A 57 -5.52 -13.37 8.85
CA ARG A 57 -6.53 -13.66 7.82
C ARG A 57 -5.96 -14.36 6.58
N ASN A 58 -4.67 -14.17 6.27
CA ASN A 58 -4.00 -14.81 5.16
C ASN A 58 -3.07 -15.94 5.64
N SER A 59 -3.43 -17.18 5.33
CA SER A 59 -2.65 -18.37 5.73
C SER A 59 -1.27 -18.45 5.06
N ASN A 60 -1.06 -17.78 3.92
CA ASN A 60 0.26 -17.70 3.30
C ASN A 60 1.16 -16.77 4.12
N ALA A 61 0.67 -15.59 4.51
CA ALA A 61 1.37 -14.66 5.42
C ALA A 61 1.63 -15.27 6.80
N GLY A 62 0.67 -16.04 7.32
CA GLY A 62 0.80 -16.75 8.59
C GLY A 62 2.04 -17.64 8.68
N ARG A 63 2.52 -18.20 7.55
CA ARG A 63 3.77 -19.00 7.49
C ARG A 63 5.01 -18.20 7.83
N PHE A 64 4.98 -16.89 7.62
CA PHE A 64 6.09 -15.97 7.89
C PHE A 64 5.94 -15.22 9.22
N SER A 65 4.83 -15.41 9.95
CA SER A 65 4.53 -14.70 11.19
C SER A 65 5.69 -14.74 12.20
N LYS A 66 6.38 -15.87 12.34
CA LYS A 66 7.51 -16.03 13.27
C LYS A 66 8.72 -15.14 12.97
N TYR A 67 8.83 -14.59 11.76
CA TYR A 67 9.94 -13.74 11.33
C TYR A 67 9.63 -12.24 11.43
N VAL A 68 8.41 -11.86 11.82
CA VAL A 68 8.00 -10.46 11.97
C VAL A 68 7.75 -10.10 13.43
N PRO A 69 7.82 -8.80 13.79
CA PRO A 69 7.51 -8.34 15.14
C PRO A 69 6.14 -8.81 15.65
N ARG A 70 6.02 -9.02 16.96
CA ARG A 70 4.76 -9.51 17.59
C ARG A 70 3.55 -8.66 17.22
N LYS A 71 3.72 -7.34 17.14
CA LYS A 71 2.63 -6.42 16.77
C LYS A 71 2.12 -6.69 15.35
N SER A 72 3.02 -6.84 14.38
CA SER A 72 2.70 -7.21 13.00
C SER A 72 1.99 -8.56 12.90
N ARG A 73 2.33 -9.52 13.76
CA ARG A 73 1.63 -10.81 13.83
C ARG A 73 0.16 -10.72 14.23
N SER A 74 -0.20 -9.78 15.11
CA SER A 74 -1.56 -9.68 15.66
C SER A 74 -2.43 -8.64 14.97
N GLN A 75 -1.83 -7.68 14.27
CA GLN A 75 -2.55 -6.55 13.67
C GLN A 75 -2.34 -6.45 12.15
N GLY A 76 -1.42 -7.20 11.58
CA GLY A 76 -1.00 -7.04 10.19
C GLY A 76 -0.24 -5.73 9.95
N CYS A 77 0.11 -5.48 8.70
CA CYS A 77 0.87 -4.32 8.25
C CYS A 77 0.32 -3.74 6.94
N ARG A 78 0.56 -2.43 6.73
CA ARG A 78 0.26 -1.71 5.48
C ARG A 78 1.55 -1.52 4.67
N TYR A 79 2.08 -2.62 4.16
CA TYR A 79 3.34 -2.64 3.41
C TYR A 79 3.17 -2.10 1.99
N ASP A 80 2.07 -2.45 1.35
CA ASP A 80 1.70 -1.98 0.01
C ASP A 80 0.96 -0.65 0.09
N ARG A 81 1.47 0.35 -0.63
CA ARG A 81 0.85 1.68 -0.72
C ARG A 81 0.91 2.20 -2.15
N MET A 82 -0.07 3.03 -2.50
CA MET A 82 -0.14 3.68 -3.80
C MET A 82 -0.12 5.19 -3.59
N TYR A 83 0.86 5.84 -4.22
CA TYR A 83 1.01 7.28 -4.21
C TYR A 83 0.75 7.84 -5.59
N TRP A 84 0.22 9.05 -5.66
CA TRP A 84 0.20 9.81 -6.90
C TRP A 84 0.63 11.24 -6.66
N CYS A 85 1.12 11.89 -7.72
CA CYS A 85 1.48 13.29 -7.71
C CYS A 85 0.60 14.08 -8.70
N GLY A 86 0.18 15.27 -8.28
CA GLY A 86 -0.51 16.23 -9.14
C GLY A 86 -2.00 16.39 -8.83
N LYS A 87 -2.55 17.53 -9.28
CA LYS A 87 -3.91 17.99 -8.94
C LYS A 87 -4.99 17.49 -9.90
N ARG A 88 -4.60 16.95 -11.05
CA ARG A 88 -5.53 16.57 -12.14
C ARG A 88 -6.23 15.25 -11.91
N LEU A 89 -5.75 14.43 -11.00
CA LEU A 89 -6.40 13.19 -10.60
C LEU A 89 -6.75 13.23 -9.13
N ARG A 90 -7.88 12.60 -8.80
CA ARG A 90 -8.32 12.35 -7.43
C ARG A 90 -8.64 10.87 -7.27
N ALA A 91 -8.02 10.25 -6.27
CA ALA A 91 -8.43 8.92 -5.82
C ALA A 91 -9.84 9.01 -5.23
N VAL A 92 -10.76 8.20 -5.74
CA VAL A 92 -12.18 8.19 -5.33
C VAL A 92 -12.62 6.84 -4.80
N ASP A 93 -11.77 5.83 -4.92
CA ASP A 93 -11.96 4.53 -4.31
C ASP A 93 -10.61 3.84 -4.13
N PHE A 94 -10.55 2.98 -3.12
CA PHE A 94 -9.40 2.15 -2.79
C PHE A 94 -9.94 0.82 -2.27
N GLY A 95 -9.40 -0.31 -2.71
CA GLY A 95 -9.89 -1.64 -2.37
C GLY A 95 -8.77 -2.66 -2.24
N LEU A 96 -9.05 -3.74 -1.51
CA LEU A 96 -8.21 -4.93 -1.46
C LEU A 96 -8.71 -5.99 -2.44
N HIS A 97 -7.79 -6.71 -3.07
CA HIS A 97 -8.05 -7.77 -4.03
C HIS A 97 -7.29 -9.04 -3.67
N GLY A 98 -7.75 -10.17 -4.22
CA GLY A 98 -7.17 -11.48 -3.93
C GLY A 98 -7.52 -12.01 -2.54
N LEU A 99 -8.65 -11.56 -1.98
CA LEU A 99 -9.16 -11.96 -0.66
C LEU A 99 -9.74 -13.38 -0.64
N GLU A 100 -9.92 -14.00 -1.81
CA GLU A 100 -10.44 -15.36 -1.95
C GLU A 100 -9.32 -16.35 -2.20
N ARG A 101 -9.50 -17.58 -1.71
CA ARG A 101 -8.57 -18.68 -2.02
C ARG A 101 -8.67 -19.04 -3.50
N VAL A 102 -7.54 -19.43 -4.08
CA VAL A 102 -7.51 -19.89 -5.46
C VAL A 102 -8.31 -21.20 -5.55
N PRO A 103 -9.30 -21.33 -6.48
CA PRO A 103 -10.07 -22.55 -6.60
C PRO A 103 -9.19 -23.78 -6.80
N ARG A 104 -9.51 -24.87 -6.09
CA ARG A 104 -8.73 -26.12 -6.06
C ARG A 104 -7.34 -26.01 -5.42
N CYS A 105 -6.98 -24.85 -4.87
CA CYS A 105 -5.78 -24.66 -4.06
C CYS A 105 -6.19 -24.27 -2.63
N ALA A 106 -5.50 -24.80 -1.62
CA ALA A 106 -5.73 -24.39 -0.23
C ALA A 106 -4.99 -23.09 0.15
N CYS A 107 -4.65 -22.24 -0.82
CA CYS A 107 -3.88 -21.01 -0.60
C CYS A 107 -4.55 -19.78 -1.23
N PHE A 108 -4.20 -18.61 -0.71
CA PHE A 108 -4.50 -17.33 -1.35
C PHE A 108 -3.55 -17.10 -2.54
N PRO A 109 -3.89 -16.18 -3.47
CA PRO A 109 -3.03 -15.84 -4.60
C PRO A 109 -1.63 -15.36 -4.21
N SER A 110 -1.51 -14.70 -3.05
CA SER A 110 -0.25 -14.17 -2.49
C SER A 110 -0.34 -14.17 -0.95
N ASP A 111 0.77 -13.93 -0.26
CA ASP A 111 0.78 -13.57 1.17
C ASP A 111 0.44 -12.10 1.42
N HIS A 112 0.45 -11.27 0.38
CA HIS A 112 -0.11 -9.92 0.39
C HIS A 112 -1.50 -9.89 -0.26
N TRP A 113 -2.35 -8.98 0.21
CA TRP A 113 -3.55 -8.56 -0.50
C TRP A 113 -3.16 -7.56 -1.60
N GLY A 114 -3.71 -7.74 -2.79
CA GLY A 114 -3.54 -6.75 -3.86
C GLY A 114 -4.24 -5.45 -3.49
N ILE A 115 -3.71 -4.31 -3.91
CA ILE A 115 -4.38 -3.01 -3.78
C ILE A 115 -4.87 -2.53 -5.15
N LEU A 116 -6.08 -2.01 -5.19
CA LEU A 116 -6.68 -1.37 -6.37
C LEU A 116 -7.18 0.01 -5.97
N SER A 117 -6.92 1.02 -6.81
CA SER A 117 -7.51 2.34 -6.62
C SER A 117 -8.09 2.86 -7.93
N ARG A 118 -9.17 3.61 -7.82
CA ARG A 118 -9.82 4.27 -8.94
C ARG A 118 -9.57 5.77 -8.84
N PHE A 119 -9.09 6.33 -9.94
CA PHE A 119 -8.85 7.76 -10.10
C PHE A 119 -9.86 8.34 -11.09
N VAL A 120 -10.29 9.57 -10.84
CA VAL A 120 -11.04 10.38 -11.79
C VAL A 120 -10.29 11.67 -12.03
N ALA A 121 -10.55 12.31 -13.17
CA ALA A 121 -10.09 13.67 -13.40
C ALA A 121 -10.74 14.60 -12.36
N SER A 122 -9.94 15.49 -11.76
CA SER A 122 -10.38 16.56 -10.86
C SER A 122 -10.87 17.78 -11.63
#